data_AF-A0A941G9L9-F1
#
_entry.id   AF-A0A941G9L9-F1
#
_cell.length_a   1.000
_cell.length_b   1.000
_cell.length_c   1.000
_cell.angle_alpha   90.00
_cell.angle_beta   90.00
_cell.angle_gamma   90.00
#
_symmetry.space_group_name_H-M   'P 1'
#
loop_
_entity.id
_entity.type
_entity.pdbx_description
1 polymer ?
#
loop_
_entity_poly.entity_id
_entity_poly.type
_entity_poly.pdbx_seq_one_letter_code
_entity_poly.pdbx_strand_id
1 'polypeptide(L)'
;LQPLRKRRLSGLMKDDAVRLTGVVFDTARYDLAQDERAFGIRVTRSTSSTGSMQGETSLRLFVMSEHELHVVMDGLVVSRLRGAWENECDSREEKRDVTLSVDAAKSAGYRNLVATDTRVSRVYAPQGAKCVDRVTDTTTTRHTLAFDGKTYSIPESLRTSDWRLGN
;
A
#
# COMPACT_ATOMS: atom_id res chain seq x y z
N LEU A 1 -22.15 4.27 23.32
CA LEU A 1 -20.68 4.05 23.34
C LEU A 1 -20.01 5.30 22.79
N GLN A 2 -19.09 5.92 23.54
CA GLN A 2 -18.23 6.99 23.02
C GLN A 2 -16.84 6.43 22.70
N PRO A 3 -16.20 6.83 21.59
CA PRO A 3 -14.88 6.34 21.24
C PRO A 3 -13.83 6.88 22.21
N LEU A 4 -12.90 6.03 22.65
CA LEU A 4 -11.77 6.46 23.47
C LEU A 4 -10.93 7.52 22.75
N ARG A 5 -10.61 7.29 21.47
CA ARG A 5 -9.81 8.20 20.65
C ARG A 5 -10.40 8.26 19.24
N LYS A 6 -10.20 9.39 18.55
CA LYS A 6 -10.65 9.59 17.17
C LYS A 6 -9.61 10.35 16.35
N ARG A 7 -9.44 9.97 15.09
CA ARG A 7 -8.68 10.73 14.09
C ARG A 7 -9.49 10.80 12.81
N ARG A 8 -9.62 12.00 12.24
CA ARG A 8 -10.23 12.20 10.92
C ARG A 8 -9.13 12.30 9.86
N LEU A 9 -9.27 11.52 8.80
CA LEU A 9 -8.43 11.59 7.60
C LEU A 9 -9.28 12.15 6.47
N SER A 10 -9.13 13.44 6.20
CA SER A 10 -9.91 14.15 5.18
C SER A 10 -9.63 13.60 3.79
N GLY A 11 -10.66 13.49 2.95
CA GLY A 11 -10.55 12.99 1.58
C GLY A 11 -10.33 11.48 1.44
N LEU A 12 -9.97 10.77 2.51
CA LEU A 12 -9.62 9.35 2.41
C LEU A 12 -10.81 8.45 2.03
N MET A 13 -12.04 8.88 2.29
CA MET A 13 -13.24 8.13 1.88
C MET A 13 -13.88 8.69 0.60
N LYS A 14 -13.17 9.55 -0.15
CA LYS A 14 -13.65 10.03 -1.45
C LYS A 14 -13.69 8.87 -2.44
N ASP A 15 -14.83 8.72 -3.09
CA ASP A 15 -15.16 7.64 -4.00
C ASP A 15 -15.78 8.26 -5.26
N ASP A 16 -14.92 8.71 -6.18
CA ASP A 16 -15.33 9.40 -7.42
C ASP A 16 -14.85 8.64 -8.66
N ALA A 17 -13.76 9.08 -9.29
CA ALA A 17 -13.16 8.47 -10.48
C ALA A 17 -12.36 7.20 -10.15
N VAL A 18 -11.94 7.04 -8.90
CA VAL A 18 -11.24 5.85 -8.41
C VAL A 18 -12.04 5.24 -7.27
N ARG A 19 -12.62 4.06 -7.55
CA ARG A 19 -13.58 3.41 -6.67
C ARG A 19 -12.93 2.95 -5.37
N LEU A 20 -13.52 3.27 -4.22
CA LEU A 20 -13.19 2.67 -2.93
C LEU A 20 -13.79 1.25 -2.86
N THR A 21 -12.95 0.24 -2.74
CA THR A 21 -13.38 -1.18 -2.77
C THR A 21 -13.09 -1.94 -1.50
N GLY A 22 -12.30 -1.39 -0.57
CA GLY A 22 -12.04 -2.04 0.71
C GLY A 22 -11.45 -1.12 1.75
N VAL A 23 -11.85 -1.34 3.00
CA VAL A 23 -11.21 -0.76 4.20
C VAL A 23 -11.12 -1.88 5.22
N VAL A 24 -9.91 -2.28 5.59
CA VAL A 24 -9.68 -3.40 6.52
C VAL A 24 -8.63 -3.06 7.56
N PHE A 25 -8.78 -3.59 8.76
CA PHE A 25 -7.73 -3.53 9.78
C PHE A 25 -6.56 -4.44 9.39
N ASP A 26 -5.35 -3.93 9.53
CA ASP A 26 -4.13 -4.71 9.50
C ASP A 26 -3.64 -4.90 10.94
N THR A 27 -3.55 -6.16 11.36
CA THR A 27 -3.22 -6.56 12.73
C THR A 27 -1.83 -7.21 12.81
N ALA A 28 -0.99 -7.02 11.80
CA ALA A 28 0.40 -7.46 11.86
C ALA A 28 1.14 -6.81 13.05
N ARG A 29 2.20 -7.49 13.49
CA ARG A 29 2.92 -7.15 14.72
C ARG A 29 3.88 -5.97 14.51
N TYR A 30 3.35 -4.75 14.46
CA TYR A 30 4.11 -3.51 14.38
C TYR A 30 4.50 -2.98 15.76
N ASP A 31 5.32 -3.74 16.48
CA ASP A 31 5.91 -3.24 17.73
C ASP A 31 6.98 -2.19 17.36
N LEU A 32 6.72 -0.90 17.58
CA LEU A 32 7.61 0.18 17.14
C LEU A 32 8.61 0.59 18.22
N ALA A 33 8.20 0.55 19.48
CA ALA A 33 9.08 0.73 20.63
C ALA A 33 8.63 -0.17 21.80
N GLN A 34 9.22 0.03 22.98
CA GLN A 34 8.73 -0.63 24.18
C GLN A 34 7.33 -0.10 24.49
N ASP A 35 6.36 -1.01 24.65
CA ASP A 35 4.95 -0.70 24.94
C ASP A 35 4.20 0.13 23.88
N GLU A 36 4.82 0.42 22.73
CA GLU A 36 4.21 1.11 21.59
C GLU A 36 4.02 0.16 20.42
N ARG A 37 2.81 -0.38 20.28
CA ARG A 37 2.37 -1.15 19.11
C ARG A 37 1.49 -0.30 18.21
N ALA A 38 1.84 -0.26 16.93
CA ALA A 38 0.95 0.28 15.91
C ALA A 38 -0.06 -0.76 15.42
N PHE A 39 -1.22 -0.29 14.97
CA PHE A 39 -2.14 -1.06 14.15
C PHE A 39 -2.28 -0.39 12.79
N GLY A 40 -2.67 -1.15 11.77
CA GLY A 40 -2.82 -0.63 10.43
C GLY A 40 -4.26 -0.52 9.95
N ILE A 41 -4.47 0.37 8.99
CA ILE A 41 -5.67 0.40 8.15
C ILE A 41 -5.20 0.28 6.69
N ARG A 42 -5.74 -0.71 5.99
CA ARG A 42 -5.58 -0.87 4.55
C ARG A 42 -6.78 -0.27 3.83
N VAL A 43 -6.50 0.53 2.81
CA VAL A 43 -7.52 1.12 1.94
C VAL A 43 -7.26 0.65 0.52
N THR A 44 -8.23 -0.05 -0.06
CA THR A 44 -8.14 -0.58 -1.41
C THR A 44 -9.00 0.26 -2.35
N ARG A 45 -8.41 0.66 -3.47
CA ARG A 45 -9.09 1.38 -4.54
C ARG A 45 -8.83 0.74 -5.88
N SER A 46 -9.76 0.91 -6.81
CA SER A 46 -9.62 0.44 -8.18
C SER A 46 -10.30 1.37 -9.18
N THR A 47 -9.76 1.43 -10.39
CA THR A 47 -10.40 2.09 -11.52
C THR A 47 -10.18 1.24 -12.77
N SER A 48 -11.08 1.35 -13.73
CA SER A 48 -11.01 0.64 -15.00
C SER A 48 -11.60 1.50 -16.10
N SER A 49 -11.04 1.35 -17.29
CA SER A 49 -11.56 1.95 -18.52
C SER A 49 -11.49 0.90 -19.63
N THR A 50 -11.94 1.25 -20.84
CA THR A 50 -11.78 0.37 -22.00
C THR A 50 -10.30 0.10 -22.23
N GLY A 51 -9.89 -1.16 -22.13
CA GLY A 51 -8.50 -1.57 -22.39
C GLY A 51 -7.54 -1.41 -21.21
N SER A 52 -7.98 -0.98 -20.02
CA SER A 52 -7.08 -0.91 -18.85
C SER A 52 -7.78 -1.00 -17.50
N MET A 53 -7.04 -1.48 -16.50
CA MET A 53 -7.44 -1.46 -15.11
C MET A 53 -6.27 -1.14 -14.19
N GLN A 54 -6.58 -0.56 -13.04
CA GLN A 54 -5.64 -0.32 -11.97
C GLN A 54 -6.30 -0.60 -10.62
N GLY A 55 -5.57 -1.29 -9.74
CA GLY A 55 -5.91 -1.48 -8.35
C GLY A 55 -4.74 -1.09 -7.45
N GLU A 56 -5.02 -0.53 -6.29
CA GLU A 56 -4.00 -0.19 -5.28
C GLU A 56 -4.56 -0.42 -3.88
N THR A 57 -3.76 -1.02 -3.01
CA THR A 57 -3.99 -1.04 -1.56
C THR A 57 -2.90 -0.23 -0.87
N SER A 58 -3.30 0.80 -0.14
CA SER A 58 -2.42 1.60 0.71
C SER A 58 -2.56 1.21 2.17
N LEU A 59 -1.46 1.23 2.92
CA LEU A 59 -1.39 0.97 4.36
C LEU A 59 -1.07 2.25 5.11
N ARG A 60 -1.81 2.47 6.20
CA ARG A 60 -1.55 3.51 7.18
C ARG A 60 -1.33 2.88 8.53
N LEU A 61 -0.33 3.34 9.28
CA LEU A 61 -0.07 2.87 10.63
C LEU A 61 -0.44 3.94 11.65
N PHE A 62 -1.05 3.49 12.75
CA PHE A 62 -1.50 4.33 13.83
C PHE A 62 -0.94 3.85 15.15
N VAL A 63 -0.43 4.77 15.96
CA VAL A 63 -0.11 4.55 17.37
C VAL A 63 -1.16 5.25 18.21
N MET A 64 -1.62 4.57 19.26
CA MET A 64 -2.53 5.15 20.23
C MET A 64 -1.72 5.80 21.36
N SER A 65 -1.83 7.11 21.52
CA SER A 65 -1.31 7.83 22.68
C SER A 65 -2.39 8.10 23.71
N GLU A 66 -1.99 8.67 24.85
CA GLU A 66 -2.91 9.04 25.92
C GLU A 66 -4.03 9.97 25.47
N HIS A 67 -3.89 10.76 24.40
CA HIS A 67 -4.91 11.75 24.02
C HIS A 67 -5.31 11.70 22.54
N GLU A 68 -4.55 11.03 21.67
CA GLU A 68 -4.88 10.96 20.25
C GLU A 68 -4.46 9.65 19.56
N LEU A 69 -4.96 9.45 18.34
CA LEU A 69 -4.47 8.44 17.41
C LEU A 69 -3.51 9.11 16.44
N HIS A 70 -2.22 8.86 16.61
CA HIS A 70 -1.17 9.40 15.75
C HIS A 70 -1.03 8.54 14.49
N VAL A 71 -1.08 9.18 13.33
CA VAL A 71 -0.69 8.54 12.07
C VAL A 71 0.83 8.58 11.99
N VAL A 72 1.48 7.43 12.10
CA VAL A 72 2.94 7.31 12.08
C VAL A 72 3.45 6.82 10.72
N MET A 73 2.57 6.34 9.84
CA MET A 73 2.86 6.12 8.43
C MET A 73 1.58 6.37 7.64
N ASP A 74 1.63 7.25 6.64
CA ASP A 74 0.46 7.67 5.89
C ASP A 74 0.56 7.28 4.41
N GLY A 75 0.10 6.07 4.06
CA GLY A 75 -0.14 5.69 2.67
C GLY A 75 1.01 4.97 1.97
N LEU A 76 1.57 3.95 2.61
CA LEU A 76 2.50 3.03 1.94
C LEU A 76 1.73 2.13 0.99
N VAL A 77 2.09 2.08 -0.29
CA VAL A 77 1.54 1.08 -1.22
C VAL A 77 1.99 -0.31 -0.78
N VAL A 78 1.03 -1.16 -0.44
CA VAL A 78 1.28 -2.56 -0.03
C VAL A 78 0.91 -3.57 -1.11
N SER A 79 0.03 -3.18 -2.04
CA SER A 79 -0.22 -3.93 -3.26
C SER A 79 -0.64 -2.97 -4.37
N ARG A 80 -0.23 -3.23 -5.61
CA ARG A 80 -0.70 -2.51 -6.80
C ARG A 80 -0.80 -3.48 -7.96
N LEU A 81 -1.87 -3.36 -8.73
CA LEU A 81 -2.10 -4.09 -9.97
C LEU A 81 -2.33 -3.07 -11.08
N ARG A 82 -1.68 -3.26 -12.23
CA ARG A 82 -1.93 -2.50 -13.45
C ARG A 82 -2.09 -3.49 -14.59
N GLY A 83 -3.18 -3.39 -15.32
CA GLY A 83 -3.46 -4.20 -16.50
C GLY A 83 -3.78 -3.31 -17.69
N ALA A 84 -3.30 -3.68 -18.87
CA ALA A 84 -3.66 -3.07 -20.14
C ALA A 84 -3.88 -4.17 -21.19
N TRP A 85 -4.88 -4.01 -22.04
CA TRP A 85 -5.23 -4.99 -23.07
C TRP A 85 -5.75 -4.30 -24.32
N GLU A 86 -5.38 -4.86 -25.47
CA GLU A 86 -5.93 -4.44 -26.77
C GLU A 86 -7.11 -5.33 -27.16
N ASN A 87 -7.02 -6.62 -26.80
CA ASN A 87 -8.07 -7.62 -26.98
C ASN A 87 -8.01 -8.61 -25.79
N GLU A 88 -8.89 -9.62 -25.79
CA GLU A 88 -9.00 -10.58 -24.69
C GLU A 88 -7.68 -11.34 -24.39
N CYS A 89 -6.82 -11.50 -25.38
CA CYS A 89 -5.64 -12.37 -25.31
C CYS A 89 -4.30 -11.65 -25.43
N ASP A 90 -4.29 -10.40 -25.89
CA ASP A 90 -3.12 -9.53 -25.96
C ASP A 90 -3.20 -8.50 -24.83
N SER A 91 -2.56 -8.84 -23.71
CA SER A 91 -2.58 -8.02 -22.52
C SER A 91 -1.26 -8.05 -21.76
N ARG A 92 -1.07 -7.03 -20.92
CA ARG A 92 0.10 -6.86 -20.07
C ARG A 92 -0.36 -6.54 -18.66
N GLU A 93 0.33 -7.12 -17.70
CA GLU A 93 0.08 -6.93 -16.28
C GLU A 93 1.38 -6.59 -15.56
N GLU A 94 1.32 -5.62 -14.66
CA GLU A 94 2.33 -5.41 -13.62
C GLU A 94 1.66 -5.57 -12.27
N LYS A 95 2.15 -6.53 -11.48
CA LYS A 95 1.77 -6.71 -10.09
C LYS A 95 2.92 -6.29 -9.18
N ARG A 96 2.58 -5.53 -8.15
CA ARG A 96 3.48 -5.13 -7.08
C ARG A 96 2.93 -5.59 -5.74
N ASP A 97 3.75 -6.25 -4.94
CA ASP A 97 3.44 -6.67 -3.58
C ASP A 97 4.55 -6.18 -2.64
N VAL A 98 4.17 -5.53 -1.54
CA VAL A 98 5.12 -4.98 -0.56
C VAL A 98 4.81 -5.57 0.80
N THR A 99 5.77 -6.29 1.36
CA THR A 99 5.72 -6.78 2.74
C THR A 99 6.47 -5.82 3.66
N LEU A 100 6.03 -5.73 4.91
CA LEU A 100 6.57 -4.81 5.90
C LEU A 100 6.99 -5.60 7.13
N SER A 101 8.26 -5.47 7.53
CA SER A 101 8.80 -6.06 8.76
C SER A 101 9.40 -4.99 9.67
N VAL A 102 9.42 -5.25 10.97
CA VAL A 102 10.09 -4.38 11.95
C VAL A 102 11.57 -4.78 12.05
N ASP A 103 12.45 -3.79 11.94
CA ASP A 103 13.90 -3.96 12.07
C ASP A 103 14.36 -3.82 13.54
N ALA A 104 15.56 -4.31 13.87
CA ALA A 104 16.17 -4.09 15.18
C ALA A 104 16.69 -2.65 15.34
N ALA A 105 17.16 -2.03 14.26
CA ALA A 105 17.65 -0.66 14.27
C ALA A 105 16.51 0.34 14.57
N LYS A 106 16.87 1.44 15.24
CA LYS A 106 15.93 2.52 15.59
C LYS A 106 16.33 3.83 14.93
N SER A 107 15.35 4.69 14.70
CA SER A 107 15.52 6.09 14.33
C SER A 107 14.49 6.92 15.09
N ALA A 108 14.94 8.00 15.72
CA ALA A 108 14.08 8.88 16.54
C ALA A 108 13.16 8.12 17.54
N GLY A 109 13.70 7.09 18.22
CA GLY A 109 12.99 6.32 19.25
C GLY A 109 12.22 5.10 18.74
N TYR A 110 11.79 5.08 17.49
CA TYR A 110 11.03 3.98 16.89
C TYR A 110 11.93 3.05 16.09
N ARG A 111 11.58 1.76 16.05
CA ARG A 111 12.23 0.78 15.19
C ARG A 111 11.97 1.10 13.73
N ASN A 112 12.98 0.94 12.90
CA ASN A 112 12.84 1.11 11.47
C ASN A 112 11.90 0.03 10.92
N LEU A 113 11.23 0.36 9.82
CA LEU A 113 10.46 -0.62 9.08
C LEU A 113 11.20 -0.97 7.80
N VAL A 114 11.16 -2.23 7.39
CA VAL A 114 11.75 -2.70 6.13
C VAL A 114 10.61 -3.08 5.21
N ALA A 115 10.46 -2.33 4.12
CA ALA A 115 9.56 -2.64 3.03
C ALA A 115 10.29 -3.49 1.99
N THR A 116 9.84 -4.73 1.78
CA THR A 116 10.33 -5.59 0.69
C THR A 116 9.34 -5.52 -0.46
N ASP A 117 9.73 -4.79 -1.50
CA ASP A 117 8.94 -4.46 -2.68
C ASP A 117 9.25 -5.42 -3.82
N THR A 118 8.29 -6.30 -4.16
CA THR A 118 8.39 -7.24 -5.27
C THR A 118 7.50 -6.78 -6.41
N ARG A 119 8.06 -6.68 -7.62
CA ARG A 119 7.30 -6.43 -8.86
C ARG A 119 7.43 -7.62 -9.79
N VAL A 120 6.32 -7.98 -10.42
CA VAL A 120 6.23 -9.05 -11.42
C VAL A 120 5.50 -8.49 -12.63
N SER A 121 6.15 -8.54 -13.79
CA SER A 121 5.51 -8.20 -15.07
C SER A 121 5.14 -9.46 -15.83
N ARG A 122 3.94 -9.49 -16.39
CA ARG A 122 3.43 -10.59 -17.21
C ARG A 122 2.90 -10.05 -18.53
N VAL A 123 3.03 -10.89 -19.57
CA VAL A 123 2.35 -10.67 -20.85
C VAL A 123 1.51 -11.90 -21.15
N TYR A 124 0.35 -11.66 -21.73
CA TYR A 124 -0.58 -12.68 -22.19
C TYR A 124 -0.60 -12.61 -23.72
N ALA A 125 -0.56 -13.78 -24.36
CA ALA A 125 -0.58 -13.88 -25.82
C ALA A 125 -1.37 -15.13 -26.26
N PRO A 126 -1.94 -15.11 -27.49
CA PRO A 126 -2.60 -16.28 -28.04
C PRO A 126 -1.60 -17.39 -28.40
N GLN A 127 -1.90 -18.60 -27.96
CA GLN A 127 -1.28 -19.83 -28.42
C GLN A 127 -2.39 -20.79 -28.89
N GLY A 128 -2.70 -20.71 -30.19
CA GLY A 128 -3.86 -21.38 -30.77
C GLY A 128 -5.16 -20.81 -30.19
N ALA A 129 -6.02 -21.68 -29.66
CA ALA A 129 -7.29 -21.29 -29.02
C ALA A 129 -7.15 -20.91 -27.54
N LYS A 130 -5.92 -20.86 -26.99
CA LYS A 130 -5.67 -20.55 -25.57
C LYS A 130 -4.97 -19.21 -25.44
N CYS A 131 -5.23 -18.51 -24.34
CA CYS A 131 -4.36 -17.44 -23.86
C CYS A 131 -3.36 -18.01 -22.88
N VAL A 132 -2.08 -17.82 -23.17
CA VAL A 132 -0.99 -18.25 -22.30
C VAL A 132 -0.27 -17.01 -21.79
N ASP A 133 0.13 -17.06 -20.53
CA ASP A 133 0.90 -15.99 -19.92
C ASP A 133 2.35 -16.40 -19.72
N ARG A 134 3.22 -15.40 -19.64
CA ARG A 134 4.60 -15.59 -19.20
C ARG A 134 5.06 -14.39 -18.39
N VAL A 135 5.87 -14.66 -17.37
CA VAL A 135 6.59 -13.62 -16.64
C VAL A 135 7.69 -13.06 -17.54
N THR A 136 7.72 -11.75 -17.70
CA THR A 136 8.75 -11.04 -18.48
C THR A 136 9.82 -10.43 -17.60
N ASP A 137 9.48 -10.04 -16.38
CA ASP A 137 10.39 -9.42 -15.43
C ASP A 137 9.96 -9.73 -13.99
N THR A 138 10.95 -9.83 -13.11
CA THR A 138 10.74 -9.91 -11.66
C THR A 138 11.85 -9.17 -10.95
N THR A 139 11.47 -8.16 -10.17
CA THR A 139 12.41 -7.36 -9.39
C THR A 139 12.02 -7.35 -7.93
N THR A 140 13.01 -7.34 -7.05
CA THR A 140 12.82 -7.21 -5.60
C THR A 140 13.75 -6.13 -5.08
N THR A 141 13.20 -5.18 -4.34
CA THR A 141 13.96 -4.08 -3.74
C THR A 141 13.59 -3.95 -2.27
N ARG A 142 14.58 -3.71 -1.42
CA ARG A 142 14.35 -3.43 0.01
C ARG A 142 14.51 -1.94 0.28
N HIS A 143 13.59 -1.40 1.07
CA HIS A 143 13.62 -0.02 1.53
C HIS A 143 13.54 0.02 3.04
N THR A 144 14.50 0.69 3.68
CA THR A 144 14.42 1.01 5.10
C THR A 144 13.64 2.31 5.25
N LEU A 145 12.51 2.25 5.94
CA LEU A 145 11.70 3.40 6.33
C LEU A 145 12.16 3.80 7.73
N ALA A 146 12.95 4.86 7.81
CA ALA A 146 13.35 5.47 9.08
C ALA A 146 12.23 6.37 9.60
N PHE A 147 12.04 6.35 10.92
CA PHE A 147 11.14 7.29 11.59
C PHE A 147 11.87 8.61 11.83
N ASP A 148 11.24 9.72 11.44
CA ASP A 148 11.84 11.07 11.52
C ASP A 148 11.52 11.80 12.85
N GLY A 149 10.84 11.13 13.77
CA GLY A 149 10.30 11.72 15.01
C GLY A 149 8.81 12.03 14.93
N LYS A 150 8.20 11.92 13.75
CA LYS A 150 6.77 12.14 13.51
C LYS A 150 6.14 11.07 12.62
N THR A 151 6.81 10.67 11.53
CA THR A 151 6.32 9.69 10.58
C THR A 151 7.48 8.86 9.98
N TYR A 152 7.14 7.68 9.45
CA TYR A 152 8.02 6.92 8.59
C TYR A 152 8.16 7.59 7.22
N SER A 153 9.40 7.69 6.74
CA SER A 153 9.73 8.21 5.41
C SER A 153 9.43 7.15 4.35
N ILE A 154 8.37 7.37 3.55
CA ILE A 154 7.99 6.49 2.44
C ILE A 154 8.70 6.94 1.15
N PRO A 155 9.48 6.07 0.47
CA PRO A 155 10.05 6.36 -0.84
C PRO A 155 8.97 6.78 -1.83
N GLU A 156 9.27 7.74 -2.72
CA GLU A 156 8.26 8.26 -3.67
C GLU A 156 7.66 7.15 -4.54
N SER A 157 8.47 6.16 -4.93
CA SER A 157 7.99 5.01 -5.70
C SER A 157 6.93 4.19 -4.94
N LEU A 158 6.93 4.20 -3.61
CA LEU A 158 6.03 3.47 -2.71
C LEU A 158 4.91 4.34 -2.12
N ARG A 159 4.88 5.63 -2.43
CA ARG A 159 3.83 6.53 -1.94
C ARG A 159 2.54 6.27 -2.73
N THR A 160 1.44 6.09 -2.01
CA THR A 160 0.10 5.93 -2.60
C THR A 160 -0.28 7.12 -3.48
N SER A 161 -1.22 6.96 -4.40
CA SER A 161 -1.80 8.11 -5.13
C SER A 161 -2.93 8.79 -4.35
N ASP A 162 -3.44 8.20 -3.27
CA ASP A 162 -4.61 8.70 -2.56
C ASP A 162 -4.36 10.01 -1.77
N TRP A 163 -3.10 10.37 -1.50
CA TRP A 163 -2.75 11.67 -0.89
C TRP A 163 -3.10 12.86 -1.80
N ARG A 164 -3.18 12.65 -3.13
CA ARG A 164 -3.48 13.70 -4.10
C ARG A 164 -4.97 14.02 -4.21
N LEU A 165 -5.86 13.19 -3.64
CA LEU A 165 -7.31 13.35 -3.74
C LEU A 165 -7.91 14.26 -2.65
N GLY A 166 -7.08 14.74 -1.72
CA GLY A 166 -7.48 15.54 -0.56
C GLY A 166 -7.10 17.02 -0.61
N ASN A 167 -6.50 17.50 -1.72
CA ASN A 167 -6.24 18.93 -1.97
C ASN A 167 -7.33 19.53 -2.87
#